data_AF-A0A142YF63-F1
#
_entry.id   AF-A0A142YF63-F1
#
_cell.length_a   1.000
_cell.length_b   1.000
_cell.length_c   1.000
_cell.angle_alpha   90.00
_cell.angle_beta   90.00
_cell.angle_gamma   90.00
#
_symmetry.space_group_name_H-M   'P 1'
#
loop_
_entity.id
_entity.type
_entity.pdbx_description
1 polymer ?
#
loop_
_entity_poly.entity_id
_entity_poly.type
_entity_poly.pdbx_seq_one_letter_code
_entity_poly.pdbx_strand_id
1 'polypeptide(L)'
;MPRVLAPLVLALSVAAFGPSPAGAEEVENPVYTSWTRCRPGTTLVVREVAESEAGGGERVVTTKRRVLRSVDDRKLVVEESTEVESSAGTSQFGPQEYTHRRTMFLPEGVDKARLGRPQKADAQGEEDVEAAGRTFHAEWFDTKGQTEAGPSNVRAWYADDCPGLLVKSVTRVPAARKLTTTTVVEYKTP
;
A
#
# COMPACT_ATOMS: atom_id res chain seq x y z
N MET A 1 18.14 17.42 -23.70
CA MET A 1 17.25 18.13 -22.76
C MET A 1 16.73 17.11 -21.76
N PRO A 2 17.08 17.18 -20.47
CA PRO A 2 16.53 16.25 -19.49
C PRO A 2 15.08 16.67 -19.20
N ARG A 3 14.13 15.77 -19.47
CA ARG A 3 12.74 15.93 -19.07
C ARG A 3 12.67 15.70 -17.56
N VAL A 4 12.52 16.79 -16.81
CA VAL A 4 12.14 16.76 -15.40
C VAL A 4 10.78 16.07 -15.32
N LEU A 5 10.73 14.87 -14.74
CA LEU A 5 9.47 14.23 -14.36
C LEU A 5 8.81 15.12 -13.31
N ALA A 6 7.71 15.76 -13.70
CA ALA A 6 6.90 16.55 -12.78
C ALA A 6 6.28 15.61 -11.73
N PRO A 7 6.28 15.99 -10.44
CA PRO A 7 5.52 15.28 -9.43
C PRO A 7 4.03 15.43 -9.76
N LEU A 8 3.36 14.29 -9.95
CA LEU A 8 1.90 14.23 -10.07
C LEU A 8 1.30 14.66 -8.72
N VAL A 9 0.95 15.94 -8.62
CA VAL A 9 0.18 16.47 -7.48
C VAL A 9 -1.25 15.97 -7.63
N LEU A 10 -1.58 14.92 -6.87
CA LEU A 10 -2.96 14.48 -6.72
C LEU A 10 -3.68 15.52 -5.85
N ALA A 11 -4.48 16.38 -6.48
CA ALA A 11 -5.35 17.30 -5.77
C ALA A 11 -6.39 16.50 -4.97
N LEU A 12 -6.23 16.49 -3.63
CA LEU A 12 -7.22 15.91 -2.72
C LEU A 12 -8.46 16.80 -2.76
N SER A 13 -9.44 16.40 -3.57
CA SER A 13 -10.74 17.06 -3.62
C SER A 13 -11.40 16.95 -2.25
N VAL A 14 -11.79 18.10 -1.69
CA VAL A 14 -12.65 18.19 -0.50
C VAL A 14 -13.94 17.44 -0.83
N ALA A 15 -14.11 16.25 -0.25
CA ALA A 15 -15.35 15.49 -0.38
C ALA A 15 -16.44 16.24 0.39
N ALA A 16 -17.38 16.81 -0.36
CA ALA A 16 -18.63 17.33 0.17
C ALA A 16 -19.37 16.20 0.92
N PHE A 17 -19.82 16.49 2.15
CA PHE A 17 -20.67 15.61 2.94
C PHE A 17 -22.03 15.42 2.24
N GLY A 18 -22.13 14.36 1.43
CA GLY A 18 -23.42 13.83 0.99
C GLY A 18 -24.11 13.06 2.12
N PRO A 19 -25.45 13.01 2.15
CA PRO A 19 -26.19 12.18 3.10
C PRO A 19 -25.80 10.72 2.93
N SER A 20 -25.67 9.99 4.06
CA SER A 20 -25.41 8.55 4.05
C SER A 20 -26.52 7.82 3.29
N PRO A 21 -26.21 7.00 2.28
CA PRO A 21 -27.21 6.17 1.62
C PRO A 21 -27.80 5.22 2.67
N ALA A 22 -29.10 5.36 2.93
CA ALA A 22 -29.84 4.44 3.78
C ALA A 22 -29.74 3.03 3.17
N GLY A 23 -28.98 2.14 3.81
CA GLY A 23 -28.79 0.75 3.37
C GLY A 23 -27.33 0.31 3.13
N ALA A 24 -26.34 1.20 3.23
CA ALA A 24 -24.94 0.77 3.16
C ALA A 24 -24.54 -0.02 4.43
N GLU A 25 -24.23 -1.30 4.27
CA GLU A 25 -23.72 -2.14 5.36
C GLU A 25 -22.41 -1.55 5.91
N GLU A 26 -22.33 -1.33 7.21
CA GLU A 26 -21.11 -0.89 7.87
C GLU A 26 -20.28 -2.12 8.27
N VAL A 27 -19.03 -2.14 7.85
CA VAL A 27 -18.09 -3.25 8.08
C VAL A 27 -16.83 -2.73 8.75
N GLU A 28 -16.11 -3.62 9.45
CA GLU A 28 -14.84 -3.25 10.05
C GLU A 28 -13.77 -3.03 8.96
N ASN A 29 -12.99 -1.96 9.11
CA ASN A 29 -11.93 -1.60 8.19
C ASN A 29 -10.72 -2.53 8.41
N PRO A 30 -10.32 -3.31 7.40
CA PRO A 30 -9.27 -4.32 7.57
C PRO A 30 -7.90 -3.67 7.85
N VAL A 31 -7.65 -2.44 7.39
CA VAL A 31 -6.45 -1.70 7.76
C VAL A 31 -6.48 -1.38 9.26
N TYR A 32 -7.60 -0.93 9.79
CA TYR A 32 -7.75 -0.69 11.23
C TYR A 32 -7.48 -1.98 12.02
N THR A 33 -8.15 -3.07 11.67
CA THR A 33 -8.03 -4.38 12.35
C THR A 33 -6.59 -4.93 12.33
N SER A 34 -5.85 -4.74 11.24
CA SER A 34 -4.44 -5.18 11.17
C SER A 34 -3.53 -4.42 12.16
N TRP A 35 -3.73 -3.10 12.28
CA TRP A 35 -2.91 -2.24 13.14
C TRP A 35 -3.30 -2.31 14.61
N THR A 36 -4.56 -2.60 14.96
CA THR A 36 -5.00 -2.70 16.37
C THR A 36 -4.37 -3.88 17.12
N ARG A 37 -3.77 -4.83 16.39
CA ARG A 37 -2.96 -5.91 16.95
C ARG A 37 -1.59 -5.42 17.47
N CYS A 38 -1.21 -4.19 17.09
CA CYS A 38 0.06 -3.57 17.44
C CYS A 38 -0.10 -2.56 18.59
N ARG A 39 1.02 -2.28 19.28
CA ARG A 39 1.06 -1.23 20.30
C ARG A 39 1.42 0.12 19.65
N PRO A 40 0.88 1.25 20.11
CA PRO A 40 1.38 2.57 19.72
C PRO A 40 2.90 2.66 19.87
N GLY A 41 3.56 3.23 18.85
CA GLY A 41 5.00 3.25 18.65
C GLY A 41 5.53 2.14 17.72
N THR A 42 4.73 1.14 17.37
CA THR A 42 5.10 0.15 16.34
C THR A 42 5.45 0.84 15.03
N THR A 43 6.59 0.47 14.46
CA THR A 43 7.13 1.00 13.21
C THR A 43 7.13 -0.09 12.13
N LEU A 44 6.65 0.26 10.94
CA LEU A 44 6.71 -0.55 9.73
C LEU A 44 7.46 0.24 8.65
N VAL A 45 8.47 -0.36 8.04
CA VAL A 45 9.17 0.23 6.89
C VAL A 45 8.87 -0.58 5.65
N VAL A 46 8.33 0.09 4.64
CA VAL A 46 8.06 -0.47 3.32
C VAL A 46 9.05 0.13 2.34
N ARG A 47 9.71 -0.72 1.55
CA ARG A 47 10.62 -0.30 0.50
C ARG A 47 10.04 -0.66 -0.85
N GLU A 48 9.93 0.33 -1.71
CA GLU A 48 9.59 0.19 -3.11
C GLU A 48 10.83 0.43 -3.96
N VAL A 49 11.08 -0.46 -4.90
CA VAL A 49 12.18 -0.37 -5.86
C VAL A 49 11.57 -0.42 -7.25
N ALA A 50 11.68 0.67 -7.99
CA ALA A 50 11.27 0.77 -9.38
C ALA A 50 12.50 0.80 -10.29
N GLU A 51 12.54 -0.11 -11.25
CA GLU A 51 13.59 -0.21 -12.27
C GLU A 51 12.96 -0.09 -13.65
N SER A 52 13.52 0.78 -14.50
CA SER A 52 13.05 1.02 -15.86
C SER A 52 14.21 0.95 -16.85
N GLU A 53 14.18 -0.03 -17.75
CA GLU A 53 15.16 -0.11 -18.84
C GLU A 53 14.91 0.95 -19.92
N ALA A 54 13.64 1.32 -20.13
CA ALA A 54 13.27 2.30 -21.16
C ALA A 54 13.81 3.71 -20.88
N GLY A 55 14.09 4.03 -19.60
CA GLY A 55 14.66 5.30 -19.16
C GLY A 55 16.19 5.33 -19.07
N GLY A 56 16.89 4.36 -19.66
CA GLY A 56 18.35 4.25 -19.54
C GLY A 56 18.81 3.56 -18.26
N GLY A 57 17.98 2.67 -17.70
CA GLY A 57 18.32 1.92 -16.48
C GLY A 57 18.08 2.71 -15.19
N GLU A 58 17.14 3.66 -15.21
CA GLU A 58 16.80 4.44 -14.02
C GLU A 58 16.27 3.53 -12.92
N ARG A 59 16.85 3.67 -11.73
CA ARG A 59 16.43 3.02 -10.50
C ARG A 59 15.98 4.07 -9.50
N VAL A 60 14.75 3.94 -9.04
CA VAL A 60 14.17 4.78 -7.99
C VAL A 60 13.83 3.90 -6.80
N VAL A 61 14.31 4.29 -5.62
CA VAL A 61 13.99 3.62 -4.36
C VAL A 61 13.12 4.55 -3.54
N THR A 62 11.93 4.10 -3.15
CA THR A 62 11.04 4.83 -2.24
C THR A 62 10.93 4.07 -0.94
N THR A 63 11.33 4.69 0.17
CA THR A 63 11.24 4.12 1.52
C THR A 63 10.17 4.86 2.29
N LYS A 64 9.13 4.12 2.72
CA LYS A 64 8.04 4.65 3.54
C LYS A 64 8.17 4.11 4.95
N ARG A 65 8.33 5.00 5.93
CA ARG A 65 8.31 4.65 7.35
C ARG A 65 6.95 5.03 7.93
N ARG A 66 6.26 4.06 8.51
CA ARG A 66 4.95 4.21 9.16
C ARG A 66 5.06 3.95 10.65
N VAL A 67 4.53 4.84 11.47
CA VAL A 67 4.52 4.70 12.94
C VAL A 67 3.08 4.78 13.43
N LEU A 68 2.63 3.75 14.15
CA LEU A 68 1.33 3.80 14.82
C LEU A 68 1.39 4.82 15.98
N ARG A 69 0.70 5.94 15.86
CA ARG A 69 0.71 7.01 16.88
C ARG A 69 -0.32 6.75 17.97
N SER A 70 -1.53 6.34 17.59
CA SER A 70 -2.61 6.06 18.54
C SER A 70 -3.63 5.09 17.95
N VAL A 71 -4.35 4.41 18.84
CA VAL A 71 -5.48 3.56 18.52
C VAL A 71 -6.52 3.72 19.64
N ASP A 72 -7.76 3.92 19.26
CA ASP A 72 -8.93 3.95 20.14
C ASP A 72 -10.06 3.11 19.52
N ASP A 73 -11.22 3.05 20.16
CA ASP A 73 -12.36 2.23 19.74
C ASP A 73 -13.07 2.70 18.46
N ARG A 74 -12.67 3.87 17.92
CA ARG A 74 -13.28 4.51 16.74
C ARG A 74 -12.31 4.66 15.59
N LYS A 75 -11.01 4.81 15.85
CA LYS A 75 -10.00 5.07 14.83
C LYS A 75 -8.59 4.76 15.32
N LEU A 76 -7.68 4.78 14.37
CA LEU A 76 -6.24 4.83 14.63
C LEU A 76 -5.58 5.92 13.79
N VAL A 77 -4.39 6.34 14.21
CA VAL A 77 -3.56 7.31 13.50
C VAL A 77 -2.20 6.70 13.21
N VAL A 78 -1.81 6.70 11.93
CA VAL A 78 -0.48 6.31 11.46
C VAL A 78 0.22 7.54 10.92
N GLU A 79 1.42 7.81 11.39
CA GLU A 79 2.30 8.82 10.80
C GLU A 79 3.17 8.15 9.73
N GLU A 80 3.24 8.72 8.53
CA GLU A 80 4.12 8.26 7.45
C GLU A 80 5.14 9.35 7.07
N SER A 81 6.40 8.95 6.93
CA SER A 81 7.42 9.72 6.21
C SER A 81 7.89 8.93 4.99
N THR A 82 8.22 9.64 3.92
CA THR A 82 8.67 9.05 2.66
C THR A 82 10.00 9.63 2.25
N GLU A 83 10.95 8.77 1.93
CA GLU A 83 12.21 9.12 1.30
C GLU A 83 12.24 8.53 -0.11
N VAL A 84 12.69 9.31 -1.09
CA VAL A 84 12.83 8.90 -2.48
C VAL A 84 14.28 9.13 -2.89
N GLU A 85 14.97 8.05 -3.24
CA GLU A 85 16.33 8.05 -3.77
C GLU A 85 16.29 7.78 -5.29
N SER A 86 16.98 8.61 -6.05
CA SER A 86 17.07 8.52 -7.51
C SER A 86 18.46 8.96 -8.00
N SER A 87 18.70 8.86 -9.31
CA SER A 87 19.92 9.40 -9.93
C SER A 87 20.05 10.92 -9.78
N ALA A 88 18.95 11.64 -9.57
CA ALA A 88 18.92 13.08 -9.34
C ALA A 88 19.22 13.48 -7.89
N GLY A 89 19.31 12.51 -6.97
CA GLY A 89 19.53 12.70 -5.54
C GLY A 89 18.39 12.17 -4.69
N THR A 90 18.42 12.54 -3.40
CA THR A 90 17.47 12.10 -2.37
C THR A 90 16.50 13.22 -2.00
N SER A 91 15.21 12.90 -1.93
CA SER A 91 14.14 13.79 -1.47
C SER A 91 13.40 13.17 -0.30
N GLN A 92 12.96 14.00 0.65
CA GLN A 92 12.20 13.57 1.82
C GLN A 92 10.86 14.32 1.90
N PHE A 93 9.82 13.62 2.33
CA PHE A 93 8.45 14.10 2.45
C PHE A 93 7.84 13.66 3.79
N GLY A 94 7.03 14.55 4.39
CA GLY A 94 6.34 14.30 5.65
C GLY A 94 7.08 14.84 6.88
N PRO A 95 6.68 14.41 8.10
CA PRO A 95 5.66 13.41 8.36
C PRO A 95 4.24 13.87 8.00
N GLN A 96 3.40 12.94 7.55
CA GLN A 96 1.97 13.13 7.34
C GLN A 96 1.18 12.12 8.16
N GLU A 97 0.09 12.56 8.79
CA GLU A 97 -0.81 11.69 9.55
C GLU A 97 -1.94 11.14 8.67
N TYR A 98 -2.21 9.85 8.83
CA TYR A 98 -3.29 9.12 8.19
C TYR A 98 -4.22 8.57 9.27
N THR A 99 -5.47 9.01 9.27
CA THR A 99 -6.51 8.49 10.16
C THR A 99 -7.27 7.37 9.48
N HIS A 100 -7.27 6.19 10.09
CA HIS A 100 -8.08 5.05 9.66
C HIS A 100 -9.22 4.84 10.65
N ARG A 101 -10.46 5.05 10.22
CA ARG A 101 -11.64 4.73 11.04
C ARG A 101 -11.77 3.23 11.23
N ARG A 102 -12.30 2.82 12.38
CA ARG A 102 -12.61 1.43 12.71
C ARG A 102 -13.55 0.81 11.70
N THR A 103 -14.54 1.57 11.28
CA THR A 103 -15.56 1.11 10.35
C THR A 103 -15.51 1.88 9.04
N MET A 104 -16.02 1.23 8.01
CA MET A 104 -16.26 1.80 6.70
C MET A 104 -17.57 1.26 6.12
N PHE A 105 -18.17 2.00 5.21
CA PHE A 105 -19.29 1.49 4.44
C PHE A 105 -18.77 0.49 3.41
N LEU A 106 -19.41 -0.68 3.33
CA LEU A 106 -19.16 -1.67 2.31
C LEU A 106 -19.64 -1.11 0.96
N PRO A 107 -18.75 -0.92 -0.03
CA PRO A 107 -19.18 -0.47 -1.35
C PRO A 107 -20.06 -1.53 -2.03
N GLU A 108 -21.00 -1.09 -2.85
CA GLU A 108 -21.86 -2.00 -3.61
C GLU A 108 -21.04 -2.94 -4.51
N GLY A 109 -21.37 -4.23 -4.51
CA GLY A 109 -20.70 -5.24 -5.32
C GLY A 109 -19.34 -5.70 -4.78
N VAL A 110 -18.93 -5.25 -3.59
CA VAL A 110 -17.74 -5.75 -2.89
C VAL A 110 -18.10 -6.96 -2.03
N ASP A 111 -17.34 -8.04 -2.20
CA ASP A 111 -17.41 -9.20 -1.33
C ASP A 111 -16.76 -8.87 0.03
N LYS A 112 -17.58 -8.91 1.09
CA LYS A 112 -17.15 -8.69 2.47
C LYS A 112 -16.04 -9.64 2.90
N ALA A 113 -16.03 -10.89 2.41
CA ALA A 113 -14.98 -11.85 2.74
C ALA A 113 -13.61 -11.48 2.15
N ARG A 114 -13.58 -10.59 1.14
CA ARG A 114 -12.37 -10.14 0.44
C ARG A 114 -11.97 -8.71 0.79
N LEU A 115 -12.48 -8.15 1.89
CA LEU A 115 -12.11 -6.80 2.32
C LEU A 115 -10.60 -6.69 2.55
N GLY A 116 -9.97 -5.69 1.93
CA GLY A 116 -8.51 -5.50 1.98
C GLY A 116 -7.73 -6.39 1.00
N ARG A 117 -8.43 -7.18 0.18
CA ARG A 117 -7.86 -7.98 -0.92
C ARG A 117 -8.44 -7.53 -2.27
N PRO A 118 -7.82 -7.89 -3.41
CA PRO A 118 -8.41 -7.69 -4.71
C PRO A 118 -9.76 -8.42 -4.87
N GLN A 119 -10.79 -7.70 -5.30
CA GLN A 119 -12.13 -8.28 -5.52
C GLN A 119 -12.15 -9.23 -6.72
N LYS A 120 -11.37 -8.90 -7.75
CA LYS A 120 -11.19 -9.69 -8.97
C LYS A 120 -9.70 -9.99 -9.13
N ALA A 121 -9.37 -11.27 -9.15
CA ALA A 121 -8.02 -11.77 -9.40
C ALA A 121 -8.06 -12.77 -10.54
N ASP A 122 -7.02 -12.75 -11.37
CA ASP A 122 -6.81 -13.70 -12.46
C ASP A 122 -6.36 -15.06 -11.91
N ALA A 123 -5.58 -15.04 -10.82
CA ALA A 123 -5.16 -16.21 -10.06
C ALA A 123 -4.94 -15.84 -8.59
N GLN A 124 -5.01 -16.84 -7.71
CA GLN A 124 -4.76 -16.69 -6.29
C GLN A 124 -4.21 -17.97 -5.67
N GLY A 125 -3.57 -17.86 -4.52
CA GLY A 125 -3.11 -18.99 -3.71
C GLY A 125 -2.54 -18.53 -2.38
N GLU A 126 -1.93 -19.44 -1.65
CA GLU A 126 -1.30 -19.19 -0.35
C GLU A 126 0.17 -19.59 -0.41
N GLU A 127 1.04 -18.78 0.20
CA GLU A 127 2.45 -19.14 0.42
C GLU A 127 3.04 -18.38 1.61
N ASP A 128 4.09 -18.95 2.20
CA ASP A 128 4.86 -18.29 3.24
C ASP A 128 5.86 -17.31 2.62
N VAL A 129 5.86 -16.07 3.12
CA VAL A 129 6.72 -14.98 2.63
C VAL A 129 7.63 -14.48 3.75
N GLU A 130 8.94 -14.61 3.54
CA GLU A 130 9.95 -14.01 4.42
C GLU A 130 10.10 -12.52 4.16
N ALA A 131 9.78 -11.69 5.14
CA ALA A 131 9.90 -10.23 5.08
C ALA A 131 10.19 -9.64 6.47
N ALA A 132 11.00 -8.58 6.54
CA ALA A 132 11.37 -7.93 7.81
C ALA A 132 11.84 -8.89 8.93
N GLY A 133 12.53 -9.97 8.57
CA GLY A 133 13.02 -10.99 9.52
C GLY A 133 11.92 -11.86 10.14
N ARG A 134 10.75 -11.95 9.49
CA ARG A 134 9.61 -12.75 9.91
C ARG A 134 9.03 -13.51 8.73
N THR A 135 8.45 -14.68 9.00
CA THR A 135 7.61 -15.42 8.06
C THR A 135 6.17 -14.94 8.17
N PHE A 136 5.58 -14.53 7.05
CA PHE A 136 4.16 -14.21 6.93
C PHE A 136 3.44 -15.30 6.15
N HIS A 137 2.38 -15.88 6.71
CA HIS A 137 1.49 -16.76 5.96
C HIS A 137 0.55 -15.89 5.11
N ALA A 138 0.83 -15.81 3.81
CA ALA A 138 0.22 -14.81 2.94
C ALA A 138 -0.63 -15.42 1.84
N GLU A 139 -1.75 -14.78 1.56
CA GLU A 139 -2.52 -15.00 0.33
C GLU A 139 -1.92 -14.14 -0.79
N TRP A 140 -1.61 -14.75 -1.93
CA TRP A 140 -1.17 -14.03 -3.11
C TRP A 140 -2.27 -13.94 -4.15
N PHE A 141 -2.28 -12.83 -4.89
CA PHE A 141 -3.24 -12.56 -5.96
C PHE A 141 -2.52 -12.01 -7.18
N ASP A 142 -2.82 -12.57 -8.34
CA ASP A 142 -2.46 -12.00 -9.63
C ASP A 142 -3.61 -11.14 -10.16
N THR A 143 -3.29 -9.93 -10.56
CA THR A 143 -4.25 -8.97 -11.12
C THR A 143 -3.64 -8.26 -12.32
N LYS A 144 -4.52 -7.74 -13.18
CA LYS A 144 -4.14 -6.84 -14.26
C LYS A 144 -4.58 -5.42 -13.93
N GLY A 145 -3.71 -4.48 -14.24
CA GLY A 145 -3.99 -3.05 -14.15
C GLY A 145 -3.80 -2.37 -15.50
N GLN A 146 -4.11 -1.08 -15.52
CA GLN A 146 -3.83 -0.20 -16.64
C GLN A 146 -2.96 0.96 -16.15
N THR A 147 -1.90 1.27 -16.87
CA THR A 147 -1.04 2.43 -16.66
C THR A 147 -1.02 3.30 -17.91
N GLU A 148 -0.46 4.51 -17.83
CA GLU A 148 -0.28 5.37 -19.00
C GLU A 148 0.59 4.70 -20.08
N ALA A 149 1.53 3.85 -19.68
CA ALA A 149 2.39 3.11 -20.60
C ALA A 149 1.74 1.81 -21.12
N GLY A 150 0.54 1.46 -20.68
CA GLY A 150 -0.20 0.27 -21.09
C GLY A 150 -0.54 -0.69 -19.93
N PRO A 151 -0.95 -1.93 -20.26
CA PRO A 151 -1.34 -2.93 -19.26
C PRO A 151 -0.21 -3.26 -18.28
N SER A 152 -0.57 -3.47 -17.01
CA SER A 152 0.33 -3.96 -15.97
C SER A 152 -0.13 -5.31 -15.43
N ASN A 153 0.83 -6.12 -14.99
CA ASN A 153 0.59 -7.36 -14.26
C ASN A 153 1.11 -7.17 -12.84
N VAL A 154 0.28 -7.46 -11.85
CA VAL A 154 0.61 -7.29 -10.44
C VAL A 154 0.41 -8.62 -9.73
N ARG A 155 1.46 -9.12 -9.05
CA ARG A 155 1.31 -10.11 -7.99
C ARG A 155 1.46 -9.43 -6.64
N ALA A 156 0.50 -9.59 -5.75
CA ALA A 156 0.55 -9.01 -4.42
C ALA A 156 0.25 -10.05 -3.34
N TRP A 157 0.98 -9.97 -2.23
CA TRP A 157 0.91 -10.86 -1.08
C TRP A 157 0.37 -10.11 0.12
N TYR A 158 -0.69 -10.65 0.71
CA TYR A 158 -1.39 -10.04 1.83
C TYR A 158 -1.43 -11.00 3.00
N ALA A 159 -1.19 -10.48 4.20
CA ALA A 159 -1.29 -11.24 5.44
C ALA A 159 -1.97 -10.38 6.51
N ASP A 160 -2.92 -10.96 7.25
CA ASP A 160 -3.73 -10.23 8.23
C ASP A 160 -2.94 -9.81 9.49
N ASP A 161 -1.79 -10.44 9.73
CA ASP A 161 -0.86 -10.11 10.79
C ASP A 161 0.23 -9.09 10.35
N CYS A 162 0.22 -8.69 9.08
CA CYS A 162 1.01 -7.58 8.58
C CYS A 162 0.24 -6.26 8.77
N PRO A 163 0.78 -5.26 9.48
CA PRO A 163 0.12 -3.96 9.61
C PRO A 163 -0.08 -3.28 8.25
N GLY A 164 -1.33 -2.98 7.89
CA GLY A 164 -1.66 -2.49 6.54
C GLY A 164 -1.77 -3.59 5.48
N LEU A 165 -1.76 -4.86 5.87
CA LEU A 165 -2.03 -6.08 5.11
C LEU A 165 -1.00 -6.47 4.04
N LEU A 166 -0.42 -5.51 3.33
CA LEU A 166 0.49 -5.78 2.22
C LEU A 166 1.90 -6.16 2.71
N VAL A 167 2.31 -7.39 2.47
CA VAL A 167 3.67 -7.88 2.77
C VAL A 167 4.62 -7.57 1.62
N LYS A 168 4.17 -7.84 0.39
CA LYS A 168 4.95 -7.72 -0.84
C LYS A 168 4.05 -7.46 -2.04
N SER A 169 4.57 -6.77 -3.05
CA SER A 169 3.99 -6.78 -4.40
C SER A 169 5.07 -6.67 -5.46
N VAL A 170 4.79 -7.23 -6.63
CA VAL A 170 5.61 -7.15 -7.84
C VAL A 170 4.71 -6.71 -8.98
N THR A 171 4.99 -5.53 -9.51
CA THR A 171 4.28 -4.93 -10.64
C THR A 171 5.19 -4.90 -11.86
N ARG A 172 4.70 -5.43 -12.99
CA ARG A 172 5.39 -5.43 -14.28
C ARG A 172 4.58 -4.62 -15.28
N VAL A 173 5.23 -3.69 -15.96
CA VAL A 173 4.65 -2.93 -17.09
C VAL A 173 5.49 -3.25 -18.33
N PRO A 174 5.11 -4.25 -19.14
CA PRO A 174 5.95 -4.75 -20.22
C PRO A 174 6.32 -3.68 -21.26
N ALA A 175 5.36 -2.85 -21.65
CA ALA A 175 5.56 -1.79 -22.65
C ALA A 175 6.58 -0.73 -22.18
N ALA A 176 6.66 -0.45 -20.88
CA ALA A 176 7.64 0.45 -20.30
C ALA A 176 8.96 -0.25 -19.90
N ARG A 177 9.04 -1.58 -20.04
CA ARG A 177 10.12 -2.41 -19.47
C ARG A 177 10.40 -2.04 -18.00
N LYS A 178 9.32 -1.86 -17.24
CA LYS A 178 9.36 -1.41 -15.84
C LYS A 178 8.99 -2.56 -14.91
N LEU A 179 9.80 -2.72 -13.87
CA LEU A 179 9.55 -3.61 -12.74
C LEU A 179 9.52 -2.77 -11.46
N THR A 180 8.45 -2.89 -10.69
CA THR A 180 8.35 -2.28 -9.36
C THR A 180 8.12 -3.38 -8.33
N THR A 181 8.99 -3.47 -7.34
CA THR A 181 8.84 -4.39 -6.20
C THR A 181 8.66 -3.58 -4.93
N THR A 182 7.56 -3.82 -4.22
CA THR A 182 7.28 -3.23 -2.91
C THR A 182 7.37 -4.34 -1.87
N THR A 183 8.12 -4.15 -0.78
CA THR A 183 8.28 -5.18 0.26
C THR A 183 8.37 -4.52 1.63
N VAL A 184 7.78 -5.16 2.65
CA VAL A 184 8.05 -4.81 4.05
C VAL A 184 9.47 -5.23 4.41
N VAL A 185 10.31 -4.26 4.80
CA VAL A 185 11.73 -4.49 5.10
C VAL A 185 12.07 -4.35 6.58
N GLU A 186 11.22 -3.68 7.35
CA GLU A 186 11.37 -3.57 8.81
C GLU A 186 10.01 -3.62 9.49
N TYR A 187 9.93 -4.35 10.60
CA TYR A 187 8.82 -4.34 11.53
C TYR A 187 9.41 -4.32 12.95
N LYS A 188 9.28 -3.18 13.61
CA LYS A 188 9.75 -2.97 14.99
C LYS A 188 8.59 -2.67 15.94
N THR A 189 8.54 -3.33 17.07
CA THR A 189 7.65 -2.98 18.20
C THR A 189 8.35 -2.01 19.16
N PRO A 190 7.60 -1.21 19.94
CA PRO A 190 8.16 -0.33 20.97
C PRO A 190 9.05 -1.07 21.97
#